data_AF-A0A3A4SXK2-F1
#
_entry.id   AF-A0A3A4SXK2-F1
#
_cell.length_a   1.000
_cell.length_b   1.000
_cell.length_c   1.000
_cell.angle_alpha   90.00
_cell.angle_beta   90.00
_cell.angle_gamma   90.00
#
_symmetry.space_group_name_H-M   'P 1'
#
loop_
_entity.id
_entity.type
_entity.pdbx_description
1 polymer ?
#
loop_
_entity_poly.entity_id
_entity_poly.type
_entity_poly.pdbx_seq_one_letter_code
_entity_poly.pdbx_strand_id
1 'polypeptide(L)'
;MMSIKNKKIVAGIGVALLLLILGYWLFPKGNEPSEYIFDNSYKISLDDVKRSRKSLPVKPSTTLDISKNQTVDPSAPAEGVQTDAGLDLKTIFKDGLINSYTTLKYFKHMEHLFRKSATPGEHLDNVRDYLFSQFPESEAQILFDTYKNYLQCEIDLAEEFTNLTSAKSTQEAIDILKKIQEFRRERLGAELADKLYGTDVKAKEYAFRRADIVGDDTLYGDTKAELLQKLNTDMWGEDADAVEKHPNEYNRYREKMLIYKKDLDELGSEESRQAKIKEYRKEFFTPEVVKKLDEVDQQIAAEKQNETLYREKEKQILESTGLTEENKKQKLEKLQDEMFGDESEAFRRSEAMRTGLEKLQKEYPKP
;
A
#
# COMPACT_ATOMS: atom_id res chain seq x y z
N MET A 1 5.71 -37.90 17.07
CA MET A 1 7.07 -37.34 16.89
C MET A 1 7.08 -36.57 15.57
N MET A 2 6.94 -35.25 15.61
CA MET A 2 6.92 -34.41 14.40
C MET A 2 8.27 -33.71 14.23
N SER A 3 8.66 -33.52 12.97
CA SER A 3 10.00 -33.15 12.52
C SER A 3 10.49 -31.78 13.01
N ILE A 4 11.81 -31.65 13.12
CA ILE A 4 12.57 -30.45 13.53
C ILE A 4 12.20 -29.19 12.73
N LYS A 5 11.55 -29.32 11.57
CA LYS A 5 11.01 -28.21 10.77
C LYS A 5 9.97 -27.36 11.54
N ASN A 6 9.20 -27.94 12.46
CA ASN A 6 8.12 -27.23 13.16
C ASN A 6 8.64 -26.17 14.17
N LYS A 7 9.92 -26.21 14.53
CA LYS A 7 10.55 -25.27 15.47
C LYS A 7 10.81 -23.88 14.88
N LYS A 8 10.90 -23.76 13.56
CA LYS A 8 11.12 -22.47 12.86
C LYS A 8 9.83 -21.80 12.38
N ILE A 9 8.70 -22.51 12.45
CA ILE A 9 7.43 -22.09 11.87
C ILE A 9 6.73 -21.05 12.79
N VAL A 10 6.73 -21.23 14.10
CA VAL A 10 6.05 -20.31 15.05
C VAL A 10 6.69 -18.91 15.08
N ALA A 11 7.99 -18.78 14.81
CA ALA A 11 8.66 -17.47 14.75
C ALA A 11 8.54 -16.77 13.38
N GLY A 12 7.98 -17.44 12.36
CA GLY A 12 7.97 -16.98 10.96
C GLY A 12 6.59 -16.88 10.29
N ILE A 13 5.50 -17.33 10.94
CA ILE A 13 4.14 -17.30 10.34
C ILE A 13 3.63 -15.86 10.13
N GLY A 14 4.10 -14.87 10.90
CA GLY A 14 3.56 -13.51 10.85
C GLY A 14 4.00 -12.61 9.68
N VAL A 15 5.01 -12.97 8.87
CA VAL A 15 5.68 -12.01 7.97
C VAL A 15 5.75 -12.43 6.50
N ALA A 16 5.68 -13.72 6.16
CA ALA A 16 5.99 -14.16 4.79
C ALA A 16 4.87 -13.95 3.75
N LEU A 17 3.59 -13.86 4.15
CA LEU A 17 2.46 -13.68 3.21
C LEU A 17 1.91 -12.25 3.13
N LEU A 18 2.42 -11.32 3.96
CA LEU A 18 2.07 -9.89 3.90
C LEU A 18 2.94 -9.09 2.91
N LEU A 19 4.07 -9.66 2.44
CA LEU A 19 5.04 -8.99 1.57
C LEU A 19 4.95 -9.36 0.09
N LEU A 20 3.92 -10.10 -0.35
CA LEU A 20 3.81 -10.57 -1.73
C LEU A 20 2.92 -9.72 -2.66
N ILE A 21 2.57 -8.49 -2.26
CA ILE A 21 1.85 -7.56 -3.15
C ILE A 21 2.35 -6.12 -2.97
N LEU A 22 3.67 -5.94 -2.87
CA LEU A 22 4.33 -4.64 -3.06
C LEU A 22 4.80 -4.55 -4.51
N GLY A 23 3.82 -4.37 -5.39
CA GLY A 23 3.99 -4.24 -6.83
C GLY A 23 2.67 -3.88 -7.52
N TYR A 24 1.84 -3.08 -6.84
CA TYR A 24 0.62 -2.53 -7.44
C TYR A 24 1.04 -1.53 -8.52
N TRP A 25 1.19 -2.01 -9.76
CA TRP A 25 1.10 -1.27 -11.04
C TRP A 25 1.59 -2.05 -12.28
N LEU A 26 2.05 -3.31 -12.16
CA LEU A 26 2.78 -3.99 -13.26
C LEU A 26 2.29 -5.40 -13.63
N PHE A 27 1.06 -5.77 -13.30
CA PHE A 27 0.56 -7.12 -13.58
C PHE A 27 -0.11 -7.24 -14.96
N PRO A 28 0.39 -8.09 -15.89
CA PRO A 28 -0.29 -8.39 -17.15
C PRO A 28 -1.62 -9.15 -16.96
N LYS A 29 -2.51 -9.03 -17.96
CA LYS A 29 -3.91 -9.54 -17.95
C LYS A 29 -4.06 -11.06 -17.75
N GLY A 30 -5.20 -11.44 -17.15
CA GLY A 30 -5.84 -12.75 -17.32
C GLY A 30 -7.20 -12.59 -18.02
N ASN A 31 -7.61 -13.57 -18.83
CA ASN A 31 -8.85 -13.53 -19.60
C ASN A 31 -9.91 -14.43 -18.95
N GLU A 32 -10.79 -13.84 -18.15
CA GLU A 32 -12.20 -14.19 -17.84
C GLU A 32 -12.56 -13.66 -16.44
N PRO A 33 -13.73 -13.02 -16.24
CA PRO A 33 -14.11 -12.55 -14.92
C PRO A 33 -14.41 -13.74 -14.01
N SER A 34 -13.50 -14.03 -13.07
CA SER A 34 -13.81 -14.98 -12.00
C SER A 34 -14.97 -14.47 -11.16
N GLU A 35 -15.78 -15.39 -10.67
CA GLU A 35 -16.82 -15.13 -9.68
C GLU A 35 -16.25 -14.38 -8.45
N TYR A 36 -17.04 -13.47 -7.88
CA TYR A 36 -16.63 -12.71 -6.69
C TYR A 36 -16.43 -13.63 -5.49
N ILE A 37 -15.36 -13.43 -4.72
CA ILE A 37 -15.17 -14.14 -3.44
C ILE A 37 -16.18 -13.59 -2.42
N PHE A 38 -16.35 -12.25 -2.43
CA PHE A 38 -17.36 -11.53 -1.68
C PHE A 38 -18.01 -10.45 -2.56
N ASP A 39 -19.29 -10.62 -2.89
CA ASP A 39 -20.12 -9.64 -3.57
C ASP A 39 -21.00 -8.82 -2.59
N ASN A 40 -21.99 -8.11 -3.13
CA ASN A 40 -22.97 -7.33 -2.37
C ASN A 40 -24.01 -8.19 -1.62
N SER A 41 -24.07 -9.50 -1.82
CA SER A 41 -24.95 -10.40 -1.05
C SER A 41 -24.40 -10.68 0.35
N TYR A 42 -23.09 -10.50 0.55
CA TYR A 42 -22.44 -10.65 1.84
C TYR A 42 -22.60 -9.40 2.71
N LYS A 43 -22.90 -9.60 3.99
CA LYS A 43 -23.03 -8.54 5.01
C LYS A 43 -21.67 -7.99 5.45
N ILE A 44 -20.89 -7.46 4.51
CA ILE A 44 -19.61 -6.81 4.74
C ILE A 44 -19.66 -5.43 4.08
N SER A 45 -19.77 -4.40 4.91
CA SER A 45 -19.85 -2.99 4.53
C SER A 45 -18.47 -2.35 4.38
N LEU A 46 -18.43 -1.15 3.79
CA LEU A 46 -17.22 -0.32 3.77
C LEU A 46 -16.78 0.10 5.18
N ASP A 47 -17.72 0.35 6.10
CA ASP A 47 -17.38 0.67 7.49
C ASP A 47 -16.67 -0.50 8.17
N ASP A 48 -17.09 -1.73 7.87
CA ASP A 48 -16.46 -2.93 8.41
C ASP A 48 -14.98 -3.03 8.01
N VAL A 49 -14.69 -2.74 6.74
CA VAL A 49 -13.31 -2.69 6.22
C VAL A 49 -12.51 -1.55 6.85
N LYS A 50 -13.11 -0.37 7.03
CA LYS A 50 -12.44 0.76 7.69
C LYS A 50 -12.08 0.42 9.13
N ARG A 51 -13.00 -0.20 9.88
CA ARG A 51 -12.78 -0.63 11.26
C ARG A 51 -11.74 -1.74 11.34
N SER A 52 -11.76 -2.70 10.42
CA SER A 52 -10.77 -3.78 10.38
C SER A 52 -9.36 -3.29 10.04
N ARG A 53 -9.17 -2.08 9.50
CA ARG A 53 -7.84 -1.49 9.27
C ARG A 53 -7.27 -0.67 10.44
N LYS A 54 -8.09 -0.31 11.45
CA LYS A 54 -7.61 0.45 12.62
C LYS A 54 -6.66 -0.39 13.49
N SER A 55 -5.68 0.22 14.15
CA SER A 55 -4.85 -0.48 15.13
C SER A 55 -5.68 -1.00 16.31
N LEU A 56 -5.15 -1.98 17.06
CA LEU A 56 -5.77 -2.39 18.32
C LEU A 56 -5.78 -1.21 19.30
N PRO A 57 -6.89 -0.99 20.03
CA PRO A 57 -6.97 0.07 21.02
C PRO A 57 -6.06 -0.23 22.21
N VAL A 58 -5.32 0.78 22.63
CA VAL A 58 -4.38 0.73 23.75
C VAL A 58 -4.96 1.56 24.90
N LYS A 59 -4.80 1.11 26.15
CA LYS A 59 -5.24 1.89 27.31
C LYS A 59 -4.50 3.23 27.33
N PRO A 60 -5.18 4.36 27.59
CA PRO A 60 -4.49 5.61 27.78
C PRO A 60 -3.54 5.46 28.97
N SER A 61 -2.25 5.63 28.75
CA SER A 61 -1.27 5.71 29.82
C SER A 61 -1.67 6.85 30.73
N THR A 62 -1.80 6.59 32.04
CA THR A 62 -1.89 7.65 33.03
C THR A 62 -0.54 8.37 33.02
N THR A 63 -0.40 9.39 32.19
CA THR A 63 0.76 10.27 32.25
C THR A 63 0.67 11.03 33.56
N LEU A 64 1.51 10.64 34.53
CA LEU A 64 1.87 11.57 35.59
C LEU A 64 2.52 12.78 34.91
N ASP A 65 1.90 13.94 35.07
CA ASP A 65 2.47 15.24 34.73
C ASP A 65 3.81 15.39 35.47
N ILE A 66 4.92 15.14 34.79
CA ILE A 66 6.23 15.66 35.21
C ILE A 66 6.55 16.78 34.24
N SER A 67 5.97 17.94 34.53
CA SER A 67 6.45 19.20 33.98
C SER A 67 7.65 19.67 34.80
N LYS A 68 8.71 20.05 34.05
CA LYS A 68 9.82 20.95 34.39
C LYS A 68 11.06 20.39 35.12
N ASN A 69 12.18 20.65 34.42
CA ASN A 69 13.56 20.79 34.88
C ASN A 69 14.31 19.53 35.30
N GLN A 70 15.01 18.93 34.32
CA GLN A 70 16.41 18.52 34.52
C GLN A 70 17.12 18.42 33.16
N THR A 71 18.19 19.20 33.02
CA THR A 71 19.21 19.12 31.97
C THR A 71 19.82 17.72 31.95
N VAL A 72 19.72 17.02 30.81
CA VAL A 72 20.29 15.68 30.63
C VAL A 72 21.63 15.76 29.90
N ASP A 73 22.64 15.19 30.55
CA ASP A 73 23.99 14.92 30.07
C ASP A 73 23.98 14.00 28.83
N PRO A 74 24.71 14.31 27.73
CA PRO A 74 24.64 13.54 26.47
C PRO A 74 25.28 12.13 26.51
N SER A 75 25.71 11.65 27.68
CA SER A 75 26.66 10.53 27.76
C SER A 75 26.11 9.23 28.36
N ALA A 76 24.80 9.11 28.60
CA ALA A 76 24.19 7.88 29.13
C ALA A 76 23.51 7.04 28.01
N PRO A 77 23.73 5.71 27.96
CA PRO A 77 23.09 4.86 26.96
C PRO A 77 21.58 4.86 27.13
N ALA A 78 20.86 5.12 26.05
CA ALA A 78 19.41 5.10 25.97
C ALA A 78 18.90 3.65 26.08
N GLU A 79 18.76 3.14 27.29
CA GLU A 79 17.85 2.03 27.56
C GLU A 79 16.41 2.57 27.50
N GLY A 80 15.79 2.42 26.33
CA GLY A 80 14.38 2.73 26.13
C GLY A 80 13.52 1.83 27.01
N VAL A 81 13.06 2.37 28.14
CA VAL A 81 11.93 1.83 28.90
C VAL A 81 10.69 1.95 28.01
N GLN A 82 10.37 0.89 27.26
CA GLN A 82 9.04 0.73 26.70
C GLN A 82 8.08 0.54 27.87
N THR A 83 7.32 1.58 28.20
CA THR A 83 6.18 1.43 29.10
C THR A 83 5.09 0.70 28.32
N ASP A 84 4.81 -0.53 28.76
CA ASP A 84 3.84 -1.45 28.20
C ASP A 84 2.42 -0.90 28.44
N ALA A 85 1.98 -0.01 27.56
CA ALA A 85 0.59 0.44 27.56
C ALA A 85 -0.29 -0.76 27.16
N GLY A 86 -0.91 -1.40 28.16
CA GLY A 86 -1.70 -2.62 27.95
C GLY A 86 -2.88 -2.39 27.00
N LEU A 87 -3.28 -3.43 26.26
CA LEU A 87 -4.43 -3.39 25.36
C LEU A 87 -5.74 -3.08 26.11
N ASP A 88 -6.64 -2.32 25.49
CA ASP A 88 -7.99 -2.12 26.00
C ASP A 88 -8.91 -3.25 25.52
N LEU A 89 -8.88 -4.37 26.25
CA LEU A 89 -9.68 -5.57 25.97
C LEU A 89 -11.18 -5.27 25.90
N LYS A 90 -11.68 -4.34 26.71
CA LYS A 90 -13.11 -3.98 26.71
C LYS A 90 -13.52 -3.33 25.40
N THR A 91 -12.66 -2.46 24.86
CA THR A 91 -12.88 -1.86 23.54
C THR A 91 -12.64 -2.85 22.40
N ILE A 92 -11.70 -3.79 22.54
CA ILE A 92 -11.44 -4.85 21.54
C ILE A 92 -12.68 -5.72 21.31
N PHE A 93 -13.37 -6.13 22.38
CA PHE A 93 -14.44 -7.12 22.32
C PHE A 93 -15.86 -6.54 22.45
N LYS A 94 -16.01 -5.22 22.34
CA LYS A 94 -17.31 -4.53 22.50
C LYS A 94 -18.38 -4.98 21.48
N ASP A 95 -17.96 -5.43 20.30
CA ASP A 95 -18.83 -5.86 19.20
C ASP A 95 -19.03 -7.38 19.19
N GLY A 96 -18.70 -8.05 20.29
CA GLY A 96 -18.73 -9.49 20.45
C GLY A 96 -17.34 -10.11 20.56
N LEU A 97 -17.31 -11.28 21.18
CA LEU A 97 -16.09 -12.01 21.53
C LEU A 97 -15.27 -12.41 20.29
N ILE A 98 -15.94 -12.84 19.22
CA ILE A 98 -15.35 -13.07 17.90
C ILE A 98 -15.96 -12.06 16.93
N ASN A 99 -15.16 -11.17 16.36
CA ASN A 99 -15.59 -10.11 15.45
C ASN A 99 -14.58 -9.88 14.30
N SER A 100 -15.04 -9.19 13.26
CA SER A 100 -14.30 -8.97 12.01
C SER A 100 -13.29 -7.81 12.06
N TYR A 101 -13.21 -7.10 13.19
CA TYR A 101 -12.44 -5.87 13.30
C TYR A 101 -11.17 -6.05 14.12
N THR A 102 -11.23 -6.83 15.20
CA THR A 102 -10.17 -6.86 16.21
C THR A 102 -9.67 -8.27 16.51
N THR A 103 -10.51 -9.31 16.40
CA THR A 103 -10.14 -10.67 16.82
C THR A 103 -8.89 -11.19 16.12
N LEU A 104 -8.79 -11.08 14.79
CA LEU A 104 -7.59 -11.55 14.06
C LEU A 104 -6.32 -10.80 14.48
N LYS A 105 -6.41 -9.48 14.72
CA LYS A 105 -5.26 -8.69 15.19
C LYS A 105 -4.88 -9.06 16.63
N TYR A 106 -5.86 -9.33 17.47
CA TYR A 106 -5.64 -9.79 18.83
C TYR A 106 -4.96 -11.16 18.85
N PHE A 107 -5.35 -12.06 17.95
CA PHE A 107 -4.68 -13.36 17.76
C PHE A 107 -3.23 -13.17 17.32
N LYS A 108 -2.97 -12.31 16.33
CA LYS A 108 -1.59 -11.95 15.93
C LYS A 108 -0.78 -11.30 17.05
N HIS A 109 -1.43 -10.52 17.91
CA HIS A 109 -0.79 -9.98 19.11
C HIS A 109 -0.39 -11.09 20.08
N MET A 110 -1.25 -12.09 20.31
CA MET A 110 -0.91 -13.26 21.14
C MET A 110 0.20 -14.11 20.54
N GLU A 111 0.19 -14.33 19.21
CA GLU A 111 1.31 -14.96 18.50
C GLU A 111 2.63 -14.24 18.80
N HIS A 112 2.63 -12.90 18.73
CA HIS A 112 3.80 -12.09 19.02
C HIS A 112 4.21 -12.14 20.50
N LEU A 113 3.23 -12.03 21.41
CA LEU A 113 3.44 -12.03 22.85
C LEU A 113 4.12 -13.33 23.32
N PHE A 114 3.68 -14.46 22.77
CA PHE A 114 4.19 -15.79 23.10
C PHE A 114 5.11 -16.39 22.01
N ARG A 115 5.75 -15.54 21.19
CA ARG A 115 6.66 -15.99 20.11
C ARG A 115 7.90 -16.73 20.59
N LYS A 116 8.22 -16.62 21.89
CA LYS A 116 9.41 -17.23 22.52
C LYS A 116 9.15 -18.63 23.08
N SER A 117 7.91 -19.14 23.03
CA SER A 117 7.60 -20.50 23.47
C SER A 117 8.42 -21.52 22.68
N ALA A 118 8.98 -22.52 23.36
CA ALA A 118 9.89 -23.49 22.74
C ALA A 118 9.16 -24.52 21.88
N THR A 119 7.86 -24.73 22.14
CA THR A 119 7.01 -25.68 21.39
C THR A 119 5.63 -25.10 21.11
N PRO A 120 4.89 -25.62 20.10
CA PRO A 120 3.49 -25.26 19.89
C PRO A 120 2.58 -25.58 21.07
N GLY A 121 2.85 -26.66 21.81
CA GLY A 121 2.09 -27.01 23.01
C GLY A 121 2.27 -25.96 24.10
N GLU A 122 3.52 -25.60 24.39
CA GLU A 122 3.85 -24.54 25.35
C GLU A 122 3.27 -23.18 24.94
N HIS A 123 3.26 -22.88 23.64
CA HIS A 123 2.62 -21.67 23.12
C HIS A 123 1.12 -21.65 23.45
N LEU A 124 0.41 -22.75 23.19
CA LEU A 124 -1.01 -22.88 23.49
C LEU A 124 -1.28 -22.83 25.01
N ASP A 125 -0.43 -23.46 25.82
CA ASP A 125 -0.58 -23.41 27.28
C ASP A 125 -0.45 -21.96 27.80
N ASN A 126 0.56 -21.22 27.33
CA ASN A 126 0.74 -19.81 27.69
C ASN A 126 -0.44 -18.93 27.24
N VAL A 127 -0.96 -19.15 26.02
CA VAL A 127 -2.14 -18.42 25.52
C VAL A 127 -3.37 -18.75 26.37
N ARG A 128 -3.56 -20.03 26.73
CA ARG A 128 -4.66 -20.46 27.60
C ARG A 128 -4.58 -19.76 28.95
N ASP A 129 -3.44 -19.84 29.64
CA ASP A 129 -3.26 -19.23 30.95
C ASP A 129 -3.50 -17.71 30.90
N TYR A 130 -3.02 -17.06 29.84
CA TYR A 130 -3.26 -15.65 29.61
C TYR A 130 -4.75 -15.34 29.44
N LEU A 131 -5.47 -16.03 28.55
CA LEU A 131 -6.89 -15.79 28.31
C LEU A 131 -7.73 -16.02 29.58
N PHE A 132 -7.47 -17.09 30.33
CA PHE A 132 -8.18 -17.39 31.58
C PHE A 132 -7.85 -16.40 32.71
N SER A 133 -6.73 -15.67 32.62
CA SER A 133 -6.43 -14.57 33.53
C SER A 133 -7.14 -13.25 33.19
N GLN A 134 -7.56 -13.08 31.93
CA GLN A 134 -8.13 -11.83 31.41
C GLN A 134 -9.65 -11.86 31.23
N PHE A 135 -10.23 -13.05 31.03
CA PHE A 135 -11.65 -13.23 30.70
C PHE A 135 -12.35 -14.19 31.66
N PRO A 136 -13.68 -14.08 31.82
CA PRO A 136 -14.49 -15.11 32.46
C PRO A 136 -14.26 -16.48 31.81
N GLU A 137 -14.34 -17.55 32.59
CA GLU A 137 -13.99 -18.93 32.16
C GLU A 137 -14.66 -19.34 30.84
N SER A 138 -15.95 -19.05 30.67
CA SER A 138 -16.71 -19.39 29.46
C SER A 138 -16.22 -18.62 28.22
N GLU A 139 -15.92 -17.32 28.37
CA GLU A 139 -15.41 -16.48 27.28
C GLU A 139 -13.96 -16.84 26.95
N ALA A 140 -13.14 -17.10 27.97
CA ALA A 140 -11.75 -17.54 27.82
C ALA A 140 -11.68 -18.85 27.04
N GLN A 141 -12.54 -19.81 27.36
CA GLN A 141 -12.60 -21.10 26.66
C GLN A 141 -12.98 -20.91 25.18
N ILE A 142 -13.99 -20.09 24.87
CA ILE A 142 -14.38 -19.81 23.48
C ILE A 142 -13.25 -19.14 22.71
N LEU A 143 -12.58 -18.14 23.29
CA LEU A 143 -11.44 -17.46 22.66
C LEU A 143 -10.28 -18.43 22.43
N PHE A 144 -9.98 -19.28 23.42
CA PHE A 144 -8.90 -20.24 23.34
C PHE A 144 -9.15 -21.30 22.26
N ASP A 145 -10.35 -21.87 22.21
CA ASP A 145 -10.70 -22.86 21.17
C ASP A 145 -10.66 -22.23 19.77
N THR A 146 -11.16 -21.00 19.64
CA THR A 146 -11.10 -20.25 18.38
C THR A 146 -9.65 -19.96 17.97
N TYR A 147 -8.82 -19.52 18.91
CA TYR A 147 -7.40 -19.26 18.66
C TYR A 147 -6.65 -20.52 18.25
N LYS A 148 -6.92 -21.65 18.90
CA LYS A 148 -6.30 -22.94 18.57
C LYS A 148 -6.65 -23.36 17.14
N ASN A 149 -7.92 -23.24 16.74
CA ASN A 149 -8.36 -23.55 15.38
C ASN A 149 -7.73 -22.60 14.35
N TYR A 150 -7.68 -21.30 14.65
CA TYR A 150 -7.00 -20.30 13.84
C TYR A 150 -5.52 -20.64 13.65
N LEU A 151 -4.79 -20.91 14.73
CA LEU A 151 -3.35 -21.17 14.68
C LEU A 151 -3.06 -22.44 13.87
N GLN A 152 -3.85 -23.50 14.06
CA GLN A 152 -3.73 -24.71 13.26
C GLN A 152 -4.00 -24.44 11.77
N CYS A 153 -5.04 -23.64 11.45
CA CYS A 153 -5.33 -23.25 10.08
C CYS A 153 -4.16 -22.49 9.43
N GLU A 154 -3.52 -21.55 10.14
CA GLU A 154 -2.38 -20.79 9.60
C GLU A 154 -1.13 -21.67 9.42
N ILE A 155 -0.89 -22.63 10.33
CA ILE A 155 0.17 -23.64 10.16
C ILE A 155 -0.08 -24.48 8.90
N ASP A 156 -1.28 -25.04 8.77
CA ASP A 156 -1.63 -25.91 7.64
C ASP A 156 -1.62 -25.12 6.32
N LEU A 157 -2.05 -23.85 6.34
CA LEU A 157 -1.99 -22.96 5.18
C LEU A 157 -0.54 -22.71 4.75
N ALA A 158 0.35 -22.46 5.72
CA ALA A 158 1.77 -22.26 5.42
C ALA A 158 2.41 -23.52 4.81
N GLU A 159 2.01 -24.71 5.27
CA GLU A 159 2.47 -25.98 4.71
C GLU A 159 1.92 -26.21 3.29
N GLU A 160 0.62 -26.06 3.09
CA GLU A 160 -0.06 -26.27 1.80
C GLU A 160 0.48 -25.33 0.71
N PHE A 161 0.70 -24.06 1.06
CA PHE A 161 1.10 -23.01 0.12
C PHE A 161 2.60 -22.69 0.17
N THR A 162 3.45 -23.60 0.68
CA THR A 162 4.91 -23.40 0.83
C THR A 162 5.60 -22.99 -0.49
N ASN A 163 5.11 -23.50 -1.63
CA ASN A 163 5.69 -23.27 -2.96
C ASN A 163 4.93 -22.23 -3.79
N LEU A 164 4.03 -21.47 -3.17
CA LEU A 164 3.26 -20.47 -3.88
C LEU A 164 4.18 -19.35 -4.38
N THR A 165 4.27 -19.21 -5.71
CA THR A 165 5.05 -18.13 -6.34
C THR A 165 4.27 -16.82 -6.33
N SER A 166 4.96 -15.69 -6.50
CA SER A 166 4.31 -14.40 -6.71
C SER A 166 3.37 -14.46 -7.90
N ALA A 167 2.16 -13.91 -7.75
CA ALA A 167 1.20 -13.79 -8.84
C ALA A 167 1.80 -12.98 -9.99
N LYS A 168 1.50 -13.38 -11.23
CA LYS A 168 1.94 -12.69 -12.44
C LYS A 168 0.85 -11.83 -13.05
N SER A 169 -0.40 -11.99 -12.62
CA SER A 169 -1.55 -11.20 -13.06
C SER A 169 -2.46 -10.82 -11.90
N THR A 170 -3.30 -9.81 -12.11
CA THR A 170 -4.44 -9.47 -11.23
C THR A 170 -5.37 -10.69 -11.06
N GLN A 171 -5.64 -11.40 -12.15
CA GLN A 171 -6.47 -12.61 -12.13
C GLN A 171 -5.86 -13.73 -11.30
N GLU A 172 -4.55 -14.01 -11.48
CA GLU A 172 -3.85 -15.02 -10.68
C GLU A 172 -3.84 -14.64 -9.20
N ALA A 173 -3.69 -13.35 -8.88
CA ALA A 173 -3.78 -12.86 -7.50
C ALA A 173 -5.18 -13.09 -6.89
N ILE A 174 -6.25 -12.89 -7.66
CA ILE A 174 -7.63 -13.19 -7.23
C ILE A 174 -7.84 -14.69 -7.05
N ASP A 175 -7.34 -15.52 -7.96
CA ASP A 175 -7.49 -16.98 -7.88
C ASP A 175 -6.74 -17.56 -6.67
N ILE A 176 -5.54 -17.03 -6.38
CA ILE A 176 -4.79 -17.36 -5.16
C ILE A 176 -5.58 -16.95 -3.92
N LEU A 177 -6.12 -15.73 -3.92
CA LEU A 177 -6.92 -15.23 -2.80
C LEU A 177 -8.18 -16.09 -2.56
N LYS A 178 -8.83 -16.55 -3.64
CA LYS A 178 -9.98 -17.47 -3.60
C LYS A 178 -9.59 -18.81 -2.98
N LYS A 179 -8.52 -19.44 -3.47
CA LYS A 179 -8.01 -20.72 -2.93
C LYS A 179 -7.67 -20.62 -1.44
N ILE A 180 -7.03 -19.54 -1.01
CA ILE A 180 -6.71 -19.32 0.41
C ILE A 180 -7.99 -19.18 1.24
N GLN A 181 -9.00 -18.45 0.75
CA GLN A 181 -10.26 -18.29 1.48
C GLN A 181 -11.06 -19.59 1.54
N GLU A 182 -11.10 -20.36 0.45
CA GLU A 182 -11.73 -21.69 0.43
C GLU A 182 -11.07 -22.64 1.44
N PHE A 183 -9.74 -22.69 1.47
CA PHE A 183 -8.99 -23.46 2.48
C PHE A 183 -9.38 -23.05 3.92
N ARG A 184 -9.49 -21.75 4.18
CA ARG A 184 -9.92 -21.25 5.50
C ARG A 184 -11.36 -21.66 5.83
N ARG A 185 -12.28 -21.60 4.85
CA ARG A 185 -13.67 -22.04 5.02
C ARG A 185 -13.76 -23.54 5.32
N GLU A 186 -12.92 -24.36 4.69
CA GLU A 186 -12.83 -25.80 4.96
C GLU A 186 -12.30 -26.11 6.38
N ARG A 187 -11.28 -25.38 6.85
CA ARG A 187 -10.64 -25.64 8.14
C ARG A 187 -11.36 -25.00 9.34
N LEU A 188 -11.89 -23.79 9.19
CA LEU A 188 -12.49 -23.02 10.27
C LEU A 188 -14.02 -23.04 10.24
N GLY A 189 -14.62 -23.49 9.14
CA GLY A 189 -16.03 -23.29 8.83
C GLY A 189 -16.29 -21.92 8.20
N ALA A 190 -17.29 -21.85 7.32
CA ALA A 190 -17.57 -20.66 6.51
C ALA A 190 -17.85 -19.41 7.34
N GLU A 191 -18.66 -19.54 8.40
CA GLU A 191 -19.01 -18.40 9.26
C GLU A 191 -17.79 -17.79 9.93
N LEU A 192 -16.94 -18.61 10.56
CA LEU A 192 -15.76 -18.14 11.27
C LEU A 192 -14.70 -17.60 10.31
N ALA A 193 -14.46 -18.29 9.18
CA ALA A 193 -13.50 -17.84 8.17
C ALA A 193 -13.91 -16.48 7.57
N ASP A 194 -15.17 -16.31 7.21
CA ASP A 194 -15.66 -15.06 6.61
C ASP A 194 -15.70 -13.94 7.66
N LYS A 195 -15.99 -14.26 8.92
CA LYS A 195 -15.91 -13.29 10.02
C LYS A 195 -14.48 -12.81 10.26
N LEU A 196 -13.48 -13.70 10.27
CA LEU A 196 -12.09 -13.32 10.54
C LEU A 196 -11.39 -12.65 9.36
N TYR A 197 -11.67 -13.10 8.13
CA TYR A 197 -10.89 -12.72 6.94
C TYR A 197 -11.70 -11.98 5.88
N GLY A 198 -13.03 -12.03 5.92
CA GLY A 198 -13.88 -11.53 4.82
C GLY A 198 -13.67 -10.06 4.50
N THR A 199 -13.47 -9.20 5.51
CA THR A 199 -13.21 -7.76 5.28
C THR A 199 -11.91 -7.53 4.53
N ASP A 200 -10.85 -8.27 4.85
CA ASP A 200 -9.55 -8.17 4.19
C ASP A 200 -9.59 -8.74 2.77
N VAL A 201 -10.23 -9.91 2.60
CA VAL A 201 -10.39 -10.57 1.30
C VAL A 201 -11.21 -9.69 0.35
N LYS A 202 -12.38 -9.20 0.78
CA LYS A 202 -13.24 -8.31 -0.03
C LYS A 202 -12.49 -7.04 -0.45
N ALA A 203 -11.74 -6.44 0.46
CA ALA A 203 -10.98 -5.22 0.18
C ALA A 203 -9.81 -5.45 -0.80
N LYS A 204 -9.12 -6.60 -0.71
CA LYS A 204 -8.05 -6.98 -1.64
C LYS A 204 -8.58 -7.32 -3.02
N GLU A 205 -9.62 -8.13 -3.09
CA GLU A 205 -10.29 -8.47 -4.35
C GLU A 205 -10.75 -7.21 -5.09
N TYR A 206 -11.43 -6.30 -4.38
CA TYR A 206 -11.86 -5.02 -4.95
C TYR A 206 -10.69 -4.21 -5.50
N ALA A 207 -9.58 -4.12 -4.75
CA ALA A 207 -8.39 -3.40 -5.19
C ALA A 207 -7.77 -4.01 -6.45
N PHE A 208 -7.73 -5.35 -6.55
CA PHE A 208 -7.23 -6.04 -7.75
C PHE A 208 -8.11 -5.78 -8.98
N ARG A 209 -9.43 -5.95 -8.83
CA ARG A 209 -10.37 -5.73 -9.94
C ARG A 209 -10.38 -4.27 -10.40
N ARG A 210 -10.33 -3.31 -9.47
CA ARG A 210 -10.22 -1.88 -9.81
C ARG A 210 -8.93 -1.56 -10.54
N ALA A 211 -7.80 -2.12 -10.07
CA ALA A 211 -6.51 -1.93 -10.73
C ALA A 211 -6.49 -2.49 -12.16
N ASP A 212 -7.13 -3.65 -12.39
CA ASP A 212 -7.26 -4.26 -13.71
C ASP A 212 -8.02 -3.35 -14.69
N ILE A 213 -9.15 -2.77 -14.25
CA ILE A 213 -9.95 -1.84 -15.07
C ILE A 213 -9.17 -0.54 -15.34
N VAL A 214 -8.62 0.09 -14.30
CA VAL A 214 -7.89 1.37 -14.43
C VAL A 214 -6.66 1.21 -15.31
N GLY A 215 -5.93 0.11 -15.15
CA GLY A 215 -4.70 -0.21 -15.89
C GLY A 215 -4.91 -0.75 -17.30
N ASP A 216 -6.15 -0.90 -17.77
CA ASP A 216 -6.41 -1.40 -19.13
C ASP A 216 -6.16 -0.32 -20.19
N ASP A 217 -4.98 -0.29 -20.79
CA ASP A 217 -4.61 0.67 -21.83
C ASP A 217 -5.39 0.52 -23.15
N THR A 218 -6.21 -0.54 -23.29
CA THR A 218 -7.05 -0.75 -24.48
C THR A 218 -8.40 -0.04 -24.38
N LEU A 219 -8.82 0.37 -23.19
CA LEU A 219 -10.13 0.97 -22.93
C LEU A 219 -10.06 2.51 -22.84
N TYR A 220 -11.10 3.17 -23.33
CA TYR A 220 -11.33 4.60 -23.12
C TYR A 220 -11.95 4.87 -21.75
N GLY A 221 -11.81 6.11 -21.29
CA GLY A 221 -12.18 6.50 -19.93
C GLY A 221 -13.65 6.32 -19.60
N ASP A 222 -14.56 6.55 -20.54
CA ASP A 222 -16.00 6.34 -20.30
C ASP A 222 -16.33 4.86 -20.08
N THR A 223 -15.76 3.97 -20.90
CA THR A 223 -15.91 2.51 -20.70
C THR A 223 -15.32 2.06 -19.37
N LYS A 224 -14.16 2.58 -18.98
CA LYS A 224 -13.57 2.29 -17.66
C LYS A 224 -14.47 2.81 -16.54
N ALA A 225 -15.04 4.00 -16.66
CA ALA A 225 -15.94 4.58 -15.65
C ALA A 225 -17.20 3.72 -15.46
N GLU A 226 -17.80 3.22 -16.55
CA GLU A 226 -18.94 2.29 -16.49
C GLU A 226 -18.56 0.97 -15.80
N LEU A 227 -17.40 0.39 -16.14
CA LEU A 227 -16.91 -0.84 -15.51
C LEU A 227 -16.62 -0.64 -14.02
N LEU A 228 -16.06 0.50 -13.62
CA LEU A 228 -15.83 0.84 -12.22
C LEU A 228 -17.13 1.03 -11.45
N GLN A 229 -18.13 1.70 -12.05
CA GLN A 229 -19.45 1.85 -11.44
C GLN A 229 -20.13 0.49 -11.23
N LYS A 230 -20.05 -0.40 -12.23
CA LYS A 230 -20.55 -1.77 -12.12
C LYS A 230 -19.82 -2.53 -11.01
N LEU A 231 -18.49 -2.49 -10.98
CA LEU A 231 -17.68 -3.12 -9.94
C LEU A 231 -18.07 -2.62 -8.53
N ASN A 232 -18.26 -1.31 -8.37
CA ASN A 232 -18.66 -0.72 -7.10
C ASN A 232 -20.03 -1.25 -6.66
N THR A 233 -21.00 -1.33 -7.56
CA THR A 233 -22.36 -1.82 -7.29
C THR A 233 -22.36 -3.31 -6.96
N ASP A 234 -21.64 -4.12 -7.75
CA ASP A 234 -21.60 -5.57 -7.60
C ASP A 234 -20.94 -5.99 -6.28
N MET A 235 -19.88 -5.31 -5.85
CA MET A 235 -19.18 -5.66 -4.61
C MET A 235 -19.75 -4.96 -3.37
N TRP A 236 -20.20 -3.71 -3.49
CA TRP A 236 -20.53 -2.89 -2.32
C TRP A 236 -22.01 -2.52 -2.20
N GLY A 237 -22.82 -2.74 -3.24
CA GLY A 237 -24.25 -2.46 -3.19
C GLY A 237 -24.53 -1.03 -2.78
N GLU A 238 -25.22 -0.85 -1.64
CA GLU A 238 -25.58 0.47 -1.09
C GLU A 238 -24.35 1.34 -0.74
N ASP A 239 -23.20 0.73 -0.46
CA ASP A 239 -21.95 1.45 -0.14
C ASP A 239 -21.17 1.91 -1.39
N ALA A 240 -21.65 1.61 -2.61
CA ALA A 240 -20.93 1.89 -3.86
C ALA A 240 -20.47 3.36 -3.98
N ASP A 241 -21.35 4.30 -3.67
CA ASP A 241 -21.05 5.74 -3.69
C ASP A 241 -20.01 6.14 -2.64
N ALA A 242 -20.07 5.52 -1.46
CA ALA A 242 -19.16 5.81 -0.37
C ALA A 242 -17.75 5.29 -0.67
N VAL A 243 -17.64 4.17 -1.40
CA VAL A 243 -16.36 3.62 -1.87
C VAL A 243 -15.71 4.56 -2.88
N GLU A 244 -16.48 5.07 -3.84
CA GLU A 244 -15.96 5.99 -4.86
C GLU A 244 -15.47 7.33 -4.27
N LYS A 245 -16.15 7.80 -3.21
CA LYS A 245 -15.82 9.06 -2.52
C LYS A 245 -14.82 8.86 -1.37
N HIS A 246 -14.40 7.64 -1.08
CA HIS A 246 -13.51 7.35 0.05
C HIS A 246 -12.11 7.97 -0.09
N PRO A 247 -11.44 7.91 -1.26
CA PRO A 247 -10.17 8.60 -1.43
C PRO A 247 -10.35 10.12 -1.40
N ASN A 248 -9.34 10.86 -0.94
CA ASN A 248 -9.38 12.31 -0.99
C ASN A 248 -9.43 12.84 -2.44
N GLU A 249 -9.83 14.11 -2.59
CA GLU A 249 -10.02 14.76 -3.89
C GLU A 249 -8.79 14.65 -4.81
N TYR A 250 -7.58 14.81 -4.25
CA TYR A 250 -6.35 14.69 -5.01
C TYR A 250 -6.12 13.28 -5.57
N ASN A 251 -6.35 12.25 -4.76
CA ASN A 251 -6.25 10.85 -5.20
C ASN A 251 -7.29 10.52 -6.26
N ARG A 252 -8.53 11.03 -6.12
CA ARG A 252 -9.60 10.85 -7.11
C ARG A 252 -9.26 11.54 -8.43
N TYR A 253 -8.71 12.75 -8.39
CA TYR A 253 -8.21 13.43 -9.58
C TYR A 253 -7.08 12.63 -10.25
N ARG A 254 -6.09 12.17 -9.48
CA ARG A 254 -4.99 11.33 -10.02
C ARG A 254 -5.51 10.06 -10.67
N GLU A 255 -6.51 9.43 -10.09
CA GLU A 255 -7.13 8.24 -10.68
C GLU A 255 -7.92 8.57 -11.95
N LYS A 256 -8.67 9.69 -11.98
CA LYS A 256 -9.33 10.16 -13.22
C LYS A 256 -8.33 10.37 -14.36
N MET A 257 -7.15 10.90 -14.06
CA MET A 257 -6.07 11.03 -15.04
C MET A 257 -5.59 9.69 -15.62
N LEU A 258 -5.68 8.60 -14.86
CA LEU A 258 -5.33 7.25 -15.31
C LEU A 258 -6.46 6.62 -16.12
N ILE A 259 -7.70 6.78 -15.64
CA ILE A 259 -8.91 6.31 -16.30
C ILE A 259 -8.97 6.88 -17.72
N TYR A 260 -8.80 8.20 -17.86
CA TYR A 260 -8.86 8.90 -19.14
C TYR A 260 -7.50 9.04 -19.85
N LYS A 261 -6.50 8.24 -19.47
CA LYS A 261 -5.14 8.36 -20.03
C LYS A 261 -5.14 8.20 -21.55
N LYS A 262 -5.82 7.17 -22.07
CA LYS A 262 -5.92 6.90 -23.51
C LYS A 262 -6.58 8.07 -24.25
N ASP A 263 -7.71 8.54 -23.74
CA ASP A 263 -8.44 9.68 -24.29
C ASP A 263 -7.55 10.92 -24.40
N LEU A 264 -6.76 11.20 -23.35
CA LEU A 264 -5.85 12.33 -23.30
C LEU A 264 -4.64 12.17 -24.22
N ASP A 265 -4.11 10.95 -24.34
CA ASP A 265 -2.94 10.64 -25.18
C ASP A 265 -3.29 10.67 -26.69
N GLU A 266 -4.56 10.46 -27.04
CA GLU A 266 -5.06 10.50 -28.42
C GLU A 266 -5.66 11.86 -28.83
N LEU A 267 -5.61 12.87 -27.94
CA LEU A 267 -5.97 14.24 -28.32
C LEU A 267 -4.95 14.81 -29.31
N GLY A 268 -5.46 15.37 -30.42
CA GLY A 268 -4.64 15.83 -31.54
C GLY A 268 -3.78 17.07 -31.29
N SER A 269 -3.86 17.71 -30.12
CA SER A 269 -3.02 18.86 -29.76
C SER A 269 -2.79 18.94 -28.25
N GLU A 270 -1.62 19.45 -27.84
CA GLU A 270 -1.28 19.65 -26.42
C GLU A 270 -2.20 20.70 -25.78
N GLU A 271 -2.63 21.73 -26.52
CA GLU A 271 -3.57 22.73 -26.02
C GLU A 271 -4.93 22.10 -25.68
N SER A 272 -5.41 21.20 -26.53
CA SER A 272 -6.66 20.46 -26.30
C SER A 272 -6.53 19.55 -25.08
N ARG A 273 -5.38 18.88 -24.95
CA ARG A 273 -5.04 18.05 -23.79
C ARG A 273 -5.03 18.85 -22.49
N GLN A 274 -4.37 20.00 -22.47
CA GLN A 274 -4.31 20.89 -21.30
C GLN A 274 -5.69 21.46 -20.95
N ALA A 275 -6.49 21.84 -21.95
CA ALA A 275 -7.86 22.28 -21.72
C ALA A 275 -8.71 21.19 -21.05
N LYS A 276 -8.57 19.92 -21.47
CA LYS A 276 -9.28 18.79 -20.88
C LYS A 276 -8.79 18.46 -19.47
N ILE A 277 -7.48 18.51 -19.22
CA ILE A 277 -6.91 18.36 -17.87
C ILE A 277 -7.47 19.41 -16.92
N LYS A 278 -7.56 20.67 -17.38
CA LYS A 278 -8.14 21.77 -16.60
C LYS A 278 -9.64 21.56 -16.33
N GLU A 279 -10.39 20.99 -17.27
CA GLU A 279 -11.77 20.57 -17.05
C GLU A 279 -11.86 19.55 -15.92
N TYR A 280 -11.03 18.50 -15.96
CA TYR A 280 -11.00 17.48 -14.91
C TYR A 280 -10.64 18.05 -13.54
N ARG A 281 -9.70 18.99 -13.45
CA ARG A 281 -9.34 19.64 -12.18
C ARG A 281 -10.51 20.37 -11.54
N LYS A 282 -11.36 21.02 -12.33
CA LYS A 282 -12.54 21.76 -11.84
C LYS A 282 -13.61 20.85 -11.23
N GLU A 283 -13.58 19.55 -11.51
CA GLU A 283 -14.49 18.59 -10.88
C GLU A 283 -14.11 18.27 -9.43
N PHE A 284 -12.85 18.49 -9.03
CA PHE A 284 -12.33 18.10 -7.71
C PHE A 284 -11.84 19.26 -6.87
N PHE A 285 -11.43 20.37 -7.49
CA PHE A 285 -10.74 21.46 -6.78
C PHE A 285 -11.44 22.79 -6.95
N THR A 286 -11.25 23.68 -5.97
CA THR A 286 -11.75 25.06 -6.06
C THR A 286 -11.00 25.83 -7.15
N PRO A 287 -11.60 26.90 -7.71
CA PRO A 287 -10.96 27.72 -8.74
C PRO A 287 -9.58 28.24 -8.36
N GLU A 288 -9.36 28.56 -7.08
CA GLU A 288 -8.08 29.04 -6.56
C GLU A 288 -7.00 27.95 -6.62
N VAL A 289 -7.36 26.71 -6.27
CA VAL A 289 -6.45 25.57 -6.36
C VAL A 289 -6.14 25.23 -7.81
N VAL A 290 -7.15 25.23 -8.70
CA VAL A 290 -6.95 25.03 -10.14
C VAL A 290 -5.99 26.07 -10.70
N LYS A 291 -6.14 27.35 -10.33
CA LYS A 291 -5.24 28.41 -10.77
C LYS A 291 -3.80 28.16 -10.34
N LYS A 292 -3.57 27.76 -9.08
CA LYS A 292 -2.22 27.42 -8.59
C LYS A 292 -1.61 26.24 -9.34
N LEU A 293 -2.40 25.22 -9.66
CA LEU A 293 -1.92 24.08 -10.44
C LEU A 293 -1.55 24.50 -11.87
N ASP A 294 -2.35 25.37 -12.49
CA ASP A 294 -2.04 25.92 -13.82
C ASP A 294 -0.76 26.78 -13.81
N GLU A 295 -0.54 27.57 -12.76
CA GLU A 295 0.70 28.36 -12.56
C GLU A 295 1.93 27.43 -12.43
N VAL A 296 1.80 26.33 -11.67
CA VAL A 296 2.86 25.31 -11.54
C VAL A 296 3.15 24.63 -12.88
N ASP A 297 2.14 24.27 -13.67
CA ASP A 297 2.36 23.67 -14.98
C ASP A 297 3.06 24.61 -15.96
N GLN A 298 2.72 25.91 -15.93
CA GLN A 298 3.39 26.92 -16.74
C GLN A 298 4.87 27.05 -16.35
N GLN A 299 5.17 27.01 -15.05
CA GLN A 299 6.54 27.02 -14.57
C GLN A 299 7.31 25.78 -15.04
N ILE A 300 6.73 24.58 -14.87
CA ILE A 300 7.35 23.32 -15.32
C ILE A 300 7.58 23.33 -16.83
N ALA A 301 6.62 23.83 -17.62
CA ALA A 301 6.76 23.92 -19.07
C ALA A 301 7.88 24.88 -19.47
N ALA A 302 7.99 26.04 -18.81
CA ALA A 302 9.07 27.00 -19.04
C ALA A 302 10.44 26.43 -18.66
N GLU A 303 10.55 25.75 -17.51
CA GLU A 303 11.77 25.06 -17.06
C GLU A 303 12.20 24.00 -18.09
N LYS A 304 11.27 23.16 -18.55
CA LYS A 304 11.54 22.14 -19.56
C LYS A 304 11.98 22.73 -20.90
N GLN A 305 11.37 23.84 -21.32
CA GLN A 305 11.77 24.55 -22.54
C GLN A 305 13.19 25.13 -22.40
N ASN A 306 13.49 25.75 -21.26
CA ASN A 306 14.83 26.26 -20.96
C ASN A 306 15.87 25.14 -20.95
N GLU A 307 15.57 23.99 -20.32
CA GLU A 307 16.46 22.84 -20.35
C GLU A 307 16.66 22.32 -21.78
N THR A 308 15.60 22.21 -22.58
CA THR A 308 15.70 21.75 -23.98
C THR A 308 16.61 22.67 -24.81
N LEU A 309 16.41 23.99 -24.70
CA LEU A 309 17.26 25.00 -25.35
C LEU A 309 18.71 24.91 -24.86
N TYR A 310 18.91 24.64 -23.57
CA TYR A 310 20.23 24.42 -23.01
C TYR A 310 20.90 23.20 -23.65
N ARG A 311 20.21 22.06 -23.75
CA ARG A 311 20.75 20.83 -24.38
C ARG A 311 21.15 21.03 -25.82
N GLU A 312 20.35 21.76 -26.59
CA GLU A 312 20.67 22.06 -27.99
C GLU A 312 21.96 22.88 -28.11
N LYS A 313 22.12 23.92 -27.28
CA LYS A 313 23.33 24.77 -27.26
C LYS A 313 24.54 24.03 -26.68
N GLU A 314 24.34 23.22 -25.65
CA GLU A 314 25.36 22.36 -25.05
C GLU A 314 25.95 21.42 -26.11
N LYS A 315 25.09 20.76 -26.89
CA LYS A 315 25.52 19.89 -27.99
C LYS A 315 26.36 20.63 -29.03
N GLN A 316 25.94 21.83 -29.43
CA GLN A 316 26.70 22.67 -30.38
C GLN A 316 28.09 23.05 -29.84
N ILE A 317 28.22 23.33 -28.54
CA ILE A 317 29.51 23.64 -27.92
C ILE A 317 30.41 22.39 -27.91
N LEU A 318 29.86 21.22 -27.55
CA LEU A 318 30.61 19.98 -27.45
C LEU A 318 31.10 19.46 -28.81
N GLU A 319 30.29 19.60 -29.86
CA GLU A 319 30.60 19.15 -31.23
C GLU A 319 31.51 20.13 -31.99
N SER A 320 31.77 21.32 -31.46
CA SER A 320 32.62 22.32 -32.10
C SER A 320 34.09 21.88 -32.13
N THR A 321 34.57 21.51 -33.32
CA THR A 321 35.94 21.01 -33.58
C THR A 321 37.04 22.07 -33.41
N GLY A 322 36.69 23.36 -33.42
CA GLY A 322 37.62 24.47 -33.23
C GLY A 322 37.90 24.86 -31.77
N LEU A 323 37.35 24.12 -30.79
CA LEU A 323 37.51 24.43 -29.36
C LEU A 323 38.30 23.33 -28.65
N THR A 324 39.24 23.74 -27.80
CA THR A 324 39.86 22.84 -26.81
C THR A 324 38.85 22.46 -25.74
N GLU A 325 39.06 21.33 -25.06
CA GLU A 325 38.16 20.85 -24.00
C GLU A 325 38.00 21.87 -22.85
N GLU A 326 39.07 22.58 -22.49
CA GLU A 326 39.01 23.66 -21.49
C GLU A 326 38.12 24.82 -21.95
N ASN A 327 38.21 25.22 -23.22
CA ASN A 327 37.37 26.28 -23.78
C ASN A 327 35.89 25.85 -23.90
N LYS A 328 35.63 24.56 -24.17
CA LYS A 328 34.27 24.01 -24.15
C LYS A 328 33.68 24.07 -22.75
N LYS A 329 34.45 23.67 -21.74
CA LYS A 329 34.02 23.72 -20.34
C LYS A 329 33.67 25.14 -19.90
N GLN A 330 34.52 26.13 -20.17
CA GLN A 330 34.26 27.53 -19.83
C GLN A 330 33.02 28.08 -20.57
N LYS A 331 32.82 27.71 -21.83
CA LYS A 331 31.60 28.09 -22.58
C LYS A 331 30.33 27.44 -22.01
N LEU A 332 30.41 26.21 -21.53
CA LEU A 332 29.27 25.53 -20.90
C LEU A 332 28.92 26.17 -19.56
N GLU A 333 29.90 26.46 -18.71
CA GLU A 333 29.67 27.17 -17.44
C GLU A 333 29.02 28.53 -17.68
N LYS A 334 29.55 29.29 -18.65
CA LYS A 334 28.95 30.57 -19.04
C LYS A 334 27.53 30.43 -19.58
N LEU A 335 27.26 29.41 -20.40
CA LEU A 335 25.92 29.12 -20.91
C LEU A 335 24.95 28.79 -19.77
N GLN A 336 25.39 28.04 -18.76
CA GLN A 336 24.58 27.71 -17.59
C GLN A 336 24.25 28.96 -16.77
N ASP A 337 25.23 29.86 -16.58
CA ASP A 337 25.01 31.13 -15.89
C ASP A 337 24.07 32.06 -16.67
N GLU A 338 24.22 32.13 -17.99
CA GLU A 338 23.36 32.94 -18.86
C GLU A 338 21.91 32.43 -18.91
N MET A 339 21.70 31.11 -18.82
CA MET A 339 20.36 30.52 -18.95
C MET A 339 19.61 30.33 -17.64
N PHE A 340 20.33 30.05 -16.55
CA PHE A 340 19.71 29.73 -15.24
C PHE A 340 19.99 30.77 -14.16
N GLY A 341 20.87 31.74 -14.40
CA GLY A 341 21.14 32.83 -13.46
C GLY A 341 21.48 32.32 -12.05
N ASP A 342 20.69 32.74 -11.06
CA ASP A 342 20.85 32.35 -9.66
C ASP A 342 20.69 30.83 -9.42
N GLU A 343 20.02 30.11 -10.34
CA GLU A 343 19.83 28.66 -10.26
C GLU A 343 20.95 27.86 -10.95
N SER A 344 21.93 28.53 -11.58
CA SER A 344 22.96 27.86 -12.37
C SER A 344 23.80 26.86 -11.58
N GLU A 345 24.10 27.16 -10.31
CA GLU A 345 24.81 26.21 -9.43
C GLU A 345 23.98 24.97 -9.08
N ALA A 346 22.67 25.15 -8.86
CA ALA A 346 21.77 24.04 -8.59
C ALA A 346 21.65 23.14 -9.83
N PHE A 347 21.53 23.75 -11.01
CA PHE A 347 21.54 23.05 -12.28
C PHE A 347 22.85 22.28 -12.51
N ARG A 348 24.02 22.89 -12.24
CA ARG A 348 25.32 22.20 -12.32
C ARG A 348 25.42 20.98 -11.42
N ARG A 349 24.89 21.06 -10.19
CA ARG A 349 24.83 19.91 -9.27
C ARG A 349 23.95 18.78 -9.81
N SER A 350 22.78 19.13 -10.35
CA SER A 350 21.87 18.18 -11.01
C SER A 350 22.56 17.45 -12.17
N GLU A 351 23.29 18.19 -13.01
CA GLU A 351 24.04 17.64 -14.14
C GLU A 351 25.18 16.70 -13.73
N ALA A 352 25.91 17.05 -12.68
CA ALA A 352 26.94 16.17 -12.13
C ALA A 352 26.35 14.85 -11.63
N MET A 353 25.18 14.90 -10.97
CA MET A 353 24.47 13.69 -10.54
C MET A 353 23.99 12.85 -11.72
N ARG A 354 23.35 13.46 -12.73
CA ARG A 354 22.89 12.76 -13.95
C ARG A 354 24.05 12.05 -14.65
N THR A 355 25.15 12.77 -14.89
CA THR A 355 26.33 12.22 -15.57
C THR A 355 26.98 11.10 -14.74
N GLY A 356 27.01 11.24 -13.41
CA GLY A 356 27.48 10.19 -12.51
C GLY A 356 26.61 8.93 -12.59
N LEU A 357 25.29 9.09 -12.66
CA LEU A 357 24.32 8.00 -12.75
C LEU A 357 24.42 7.28 -14.12
N GLU A 358 24.62 8.01 -15.20
CA GLU A 358 24.87 7.45 -16.54
C GLU A 358 26.18 6.66 -16.62
N LYS A 359 27.24 7.12 -15.95
CA LYS A 359 28.51 6.37 -15.84
C LYS A 359 28.30 5.06 -15.07
N LEU A 360 27.60 5.11 -13.93
CA LEU A 360 27.27 3.91 -13.16
C LEU A 360 26.43 2.91 -13.96
N GLN A 361 25.48 3.38 -14.76
CA GLN A 361 24.69 2.49 -15.63
C GLN A 361 25.50 1.87 -16.77
N LYS A 362 26.53 2.54 -17.27
CA LYS A 362 27.46 1.99 -18.27
C LYS A 362 28.45 1.01 -17.67
N GLU A 363 28.91 1.27 -16.44
CA GLU A 363 29.85 0.40 -15.71
C GLU A 363 29.15 -0.85 -15.14
N TYR A 364 27.86 -0.73 -14.79
CA TYR A 364 27.04 -1.81 -14.25
C TYR A 364 25.71 -1.88 -15.01
N PRO A 365 25.71 -2.35 -16.28
CA PRO A 365 24.47 -2.57 -17.00
C PRO A 365 23.63 -3.58 -16.23
N LYS A 366 22.35 -3.26 -16.00
CA LYS A 366 21.40 -4.19 -15.39
C LYS A 366 21.37 -5.50 -16.22
N PRO A 367 21.37 -6.67 -15.57
CA PRO A 367 21.36 -7.96 -16.25
C PRO A 367 20.10 -8.16 -17.11
#